data_AF-A0A3A4QXU6-F1
#
_entry.id   AF-A0A3A4QXU6-F1
#
_cell.length_a   1.000
_cell.length_b   1.000
_cell.length_c   1.000
_cell.angle_alpha   90.00
_cell.angle_beta   90.00
_cell.angle_gamma   90.00
#
_symmetry.space_group_name_H-M   'P 1'
#
loop_
_entity.id
_entity.type
_entity.pdbx_description
1 polymer ?
#
loop_
_entity_poly.entity_id
_entity_poly.type
_entity_poly.pdbx_seq_one_letter_code
_entity_poly.pdbx_strand_id
1 'polypeptide(L)'
;TIIPLSTPARVTLLIKTELINCRFGPGTVYQSVNKLREGQSLQAVGRNAASTWWYIRDPGNPGDFCWVSATVTEPQGETDPLAVIQLPFVTVTNIKLRVEPNRITVNCDQFPQTVFFEAQVTTNGPALFTWRWEISTGVSSDDDTLIFEEAGTQTINEVYQINAPNEYWVKLHVLTPNERVEQVNFPVSCTQ
;
A
#
# COMPACT_ATOMS: atom_id res chain seq x y z
N THR A 1 -47.43 23.11 7.58
CA THR A 1 -46.38 22.65 8.51
C THR A 1 -45.04 22.99 7.92
N ILE A 2 -44.28 23.89 8.55
CA ILE A 2 -42.95 24.28 8.09
C ILE A 2 -41.99 23.23 8.67
N ILE A 3 -41.31 22.45 7.83
CA ILE A 3 -40.28 21.51 8.28
C ILE A 3 -39.06 22.37 8.65
N PRO A 4 -38.55 22.33 9.89
CA PRO A 4 -37.31 23.03 10.21
C PRO A 4 -36.18 22.44 9.37
N LEU A 5 -35.41 23.31 8.69
CA LEU A 5 -34.22 22.91 7.96
C LEU A 5 -33.20 22.42 8.99
N SER A 6 -33.01 21.10 9.10
CA SER A 6 -32.00 20.53 9.98
C SER A 6 -30.64 21.09 9.56
N THR A 7 -30.03 21.90 10.43
CA THR A 7 -28.63 22.28 10.23
C THR A 7 -27.83 20.98 10.19
N PRO A 8 -26.97 20.73 9.19
CA PRO A 8 -26.19 19.51 9.16
C PRO A 8 -25.40 19.41 10.47
N ALA A 9 -25.69 18.37 11.26
CA ALA A 9 -25.07 18.15 12.55
C ALA A 9 -23.55 18.04 12.33
N ARG A 10 -22.80 19.01 12.86
CA ARG A 10 -21.34 18.92 12.88
C ARG A 10 -20.96 18.01 14.04
N VAL A 11 -20.79 16.73 13.74
CA VAL A 11 -20.30 15.77 14.72
C VAL A 11 -18.82 16.06 14.96
N THR A 12 -18.51 16.41 16.20
CA THR A 12 -17.13 16.57 16.67
C THR A 12 -16.73 15.32 17.43
N LEU A 13 -15.51 14.83 17.28
CA LEU A 13 -14.99 13.72 18.08
C LEU A 13 -13.95 14.24 19.06
N LEU A 14 -14.10 13.84 20.32
CA LEU A 14 -13.07 13.97 21.34
C LEU A 14 -12.21 12.71 21.37
N ILE A 15 -10.90 12.86 21.43
CA ILE A 15 -9.96 11.74 21.53
C ILE A 15 -9.83 11.36 23.01
N LYS A 16 -10.02 10.07 23.35
CA LYS A 16 -10.04 9.56 24.73
C LYS A 16 -8.68 9.07 25.25
N THR A 17 -7.65 9.09 24.40
CA THR A 17 -6.32 8.56 24.69
C THR A 17 -5.24 9.50 24.17
N GLU A 18 -4.05 9.47 24.76
CA GLU A 18 -2.94 10.40 24.40
C GLU A 18 -2.66 10.46 22.89
N LEU A 19 -2.71 9.31 22.20
CA LEU A 19 -2.38 9.19 20.78
C LEU A 19 -3.27 8.16 20.08
N ILE A 20 -3.81 8.50 18.92
CA ILE A 20 -4.57 7.59 18.06
C ILE A 20 -4.06 7.61 16.63
N ASN A 21 -4.31 6.52 15.89
CA ASN A 21 -3.98 6.43 14.47
C ASN A 21 -5.15 6.91 13.61
N CYS A 22 -4.82 7.77 12.65
CA CYS A 22 -5.64 8.19 11.54
C CYS A 22 -5.22 7.32 10.34
N ARG A 23 -6.14 6.50 9.83
CA ARG A 23 -5.84 5.37 8.93
C ARG A 23 -6.45 5.55 7.55
N PHE A 24 -5.85 4.89 6.56
CA PHE A 24 -6.34 4.87 5.17
C PHE A 24 -7.75 4.28 5.05
N GLY A 25 -8.08 3.25 5.84
CA GLY A 25 -9.38 2.58 5.86
C GLY A 25 -9.88 2.24 7.28
N PRO A 26 -11.15 1.83 7.41
CA PRO A 26 -11.79 1.55 8.69
C PRO A 26 -11.41 0.17 9.24
N GLY A 27 -10.18 0.06 9.73
CA GLY A 27 -9.63 -1.17 10.29
C GLY A 27 -8.18 -1.00 10.73
N THR A 28 -7.73 -1.79 11.68
CA THR A 28 -6.32 -1.78 12.12
C THR A 28 -5.37 -2.33 11.06
N VAL A 29 -5.89 -3.15 10.15
CA VAL A 29 -5.19 -3.72 8.99
C VAL A 29 -4.87 -2.71 7.89
N TYR A 30 -5.41 -1.49 7.96
CA TYR A 30 -5.07 -0.42 7.01
C TYR A 30 -3.90 0.42 7.50
N GLN A 31 -3.15 0.97 6.56
CA GLN A 31 -2.00 1.83 6.84
C GLN A 31 -2.39 3.00 7.74
N SER A 32 -1.55 3.31 8.73
CA SER A 32 -1.63 4.58 9.48
C SER A 32 -1.06 5.70 8.61
N VAL A 33 -1.90 6.66 8.23
CA VAL A 33 -1.50 7.81 7.40
C VAL A 33 -1.09 9.02 8.25
N ASN A 34 -1.64 9.14 9.46
CA ASN A 34 -1.28 10.17 10.42
C ASN A 34 -1.48 9.68 11.87
N LYS A 35 -0.96 10.44 12.84
CA LYS A 35 -1.18 10.25 14.28
C LYS A 35 -1.75 11.53 14.89
N LEU A 36 -2.82 11.38 15.66
CA LEU A 36 -3.57 12.47 16.27
C LEU A 36 -3.46 12.38 17.80
N ARG A 37 -3.42 13.53 18.48
CA ARG A 37 -3.19 13.61 19.93
C ARG A 37 -4.44 14.05 20.69
N GLU A 38 -4.53 13.64 21.94
CA GLU A 38 -5.54 14.13 22.89
C GLU A 38 -5.62 15.67 22.90
N GLY A 39 -6.84 16.20 23.11
CA GLY A 39 -7.13 17.63 23.07
C GLY A 39 -7.42 18.18 21.67
N GLN A 40 -7.14 17.43 20.60
CA GLN A 40 -7.60 17.78 19.26
C GLN A 40 -9.09 17.50 19.11
N SER A 41 -9.79 18.45 18.50
CA SER A 41 -11.21 18.34 18.12
C SER A 41 -11.29 17.91 16.65
N LEU A 42 -11.80 16.70 16.39
CA LEU A 42 -11.87 16.15 15.04
C LEU A 42 -13.27 16.34 14.45
N GLN A 43 -13.35 16.84 13.22
CA GLN A 43 -14.65 16.92 12.53
C GLN A 43 -14.93 15.59 11.80
N ALA A 44 -15.93 14.85 12.29
CA ALA A 44 -16.46 13.69 11.57
C ALA A 44 -17.39 14.15 10.44
N VAL A 45 -17.18 13.56 9.27
CA VAL A 45 -17.95 13.81 8.05
C VAL A 45 -18.63 12.54 7.52
N GLY A 46 -18.30 11.39 8.09
CA GLY A 46 -18.89 10.11 7.72
C GLY A 46 -18.53 9.00 8.72
N ARG A 47 -19.04 7.81 8.45
CA ARG A 47 -18.83 6.59 9.24
C ARG A 47 -18.79 5.36 8.35
N ASN A 48 -18.31 4.24 8.86
CA ASN A 48 -18.53 2.96 8.19
C ASN A 48 -19.95 2.46 8.53
N ALA A 49 -20.45 1.46 7.78
CA ALA A 49 -21.82 0.98 7.94
C ALA A 49 -22.17 0.54 9.38
N ALA A 50 -21.19 -0.04 10.08
CA ALA A 50 -21.34 -0.52 11.46
C ALA A 50 -21.11 0.55 12.54
N SER A 51 -20.79 1.80 12.18
CA SER A 51 -20.44 2.88 13.13
C SER A 51 -19.28 2.55 14.09
N THR A 52 -18.39 1.65 13.69
CA THR A 52 -17.18 1.29 14.46
C THR A 52 -15.97 2.16 14.11
N TRP A 53 -16.06 2.91 13.01
CA TRP A 53 -15.03 3.84 12.53
C TRP A 53 -15.65 5.12 12.00
N TRP A 54 -14.99 6.25 12.29
CA TRP A 54 -15.38 7.58 11.84
C TRP A 54 -14.46 8.05 10.73
N TYR A 55 -15.05 8.63 9.68
CA TYR A 55 -14.33 9.31 8.61
C TYR A 55 -14.24 10.79 8.96
N ILE A 56 -13.02 11.29 9.14
CA ILE A 56 -12.75 12.65 9.64
C ILE A 56 -11.93 13.45 8.63
N ARG A 57 -12.03 14.78 8.70
CA ARG A 57 -11.07 15.68 8.05
C ARG A 57 -9.74 15.60 8.79
N ASP A 58 -8.66 15.26 8.11
CA ASP A 58 -7.35 15.15 8.75
C ASP A 58 -6.86 16.56 9.15
N PRO A 59 -6.73 16.88 10.46
CA PRO A 59 -6.29 18.19 10.89
C PRO A 59 -4.81 18.45 10.56
N GLY A 60 -4.00 17.40 10.35
CA GLY A 60 -2.59 17.54 9.98
C GLY A 60 -2.36 17.76 8.48
N ASN A 61 -3.34 17.39 7.65
CA ASN A 61 -3.24 17.45 6.19
C ASN A 61 -4.52 18.10 5.62
N PRO A 62 -4.58 19.44 5.53
CA PRO A 62 -5.77 20.14 5.07
C PRO A 62 -6.20 19.71 3.66
N GLY A 63 -7.42 19.19 3.55
CA GLY A 63 -7.98 18.67 2.29
C GLY A 63 -8.06 17.14 2.25
N ASP A 64 -7.25 16.48 3.08
CA ASP A 64 -7.28 15.03 3.23
C ASP A 64 -8.24 14.56 4.32
N PHE A 65 -8.49 13.27 4.31
CA PHE A 65 -9.40 12.59 5.22
C PHE A 65 -8.81 11.25 5.64
N CYS A 66 -9.28 10.73 6.76
CA CYS A 66 -8.88 9.42 7.24
C CYS A 66 -9.90 8.81 8.19
N TRP A 67 -9.61 7.59 8.61
CA TRP A 67 -10.44 6.81 9.51
C TRP A 67 -9.85 6.75 10.92
N VAL A 68 -10.68 7.01 11.92
CA VAL A 68 -10.35 6.85 13.35
C VAL A 68 -11.33 5.89 14.02
N SER A 69 -10.84 5.10 14.98
CA SER A 69 -11.66 4.07 15.63
C SER A 69 -12.65 4.69 16.63
N ALA A 70 -13.90 4.25 16.58
CA ALA A 70 -14.93 4.69 17.54
C ALA A 70 -14.58 4.30 18.99
N THR A 71 -13.80 3.23 19.19
CA THR A 71 -13.43 2.74 20.53
C THR A 71 -12.58 3.74 21.32
N VAL A 72 -11.80 4.58 20.63
CA VAL A 72 -10.86 5.56 21.23
C VAL A 72 -11.30 7.02 21.02
N THR A 73 -12.51 7.22 20.53
CA THR A 73 -13.12 8.56 20.37
C THR A 73 -14.48 8.65 21.05
N GLU A 74 -14.94 9.86 21.32
CA GLU A 74 -16.26 10.17 21.85
C GLU A 74 -16.95 11.22 20.98
N PRO A 75 -18.01 10.86 20.23
CA PRO A 75 -18.74 11.81 19.41
C PRO A 75 -19.56 12.79 20.25
N GLN A 76 -19.56 14.04 19.83
CA GLN A 76 -20.36 15.14 20.35
C GLN A 76 -21.39 15.50 19.25
N GLY A 77 -22.62 15.02 19.43
CA GLY A 77 -23.73 15.18 18.48
C GLY A 77 -24.28 13.86 17.95
N GLU A 78 -25.37 13.93 17.18
CA GLU A 78 -26.01 12.77 16.57
C GLU A 78 -25.15 12.20 15.43
N THR A 79 -24.76 10.93 15.53
CA THR A 79 -23.91 10.25 14.54
C THR A 79 -24.68 9.52 13.46
N ASP A 80 -25.97 9.21 13.69
CA ASP A 80 -26.82 8.52 12.72
C ASP A 80 -26.94 9.24 11.37
N PRO A 81 -27.03 10.60 11.31
CA PRO A 81 -27.06 11.34 10.06
C PRO A 81 -25.73 11.34 9.28
N LEU A 82 -24.62 10.87 9.87
CA LEU A 82 -23.34 10.81 9.15
C LEU A 82 -23.43 9.86 7.96
N ALA A 83 -22.92 10.31 6.82
CA ALA A 83 -22.89 9.51 5.61
C ALA A 83 -22.09 8.21 5.83
N VAL A 84 -22.61 7.11 5.31
CA VAL A 84 -21.86 5.84 5.25
C VAL A 84 -20.86 5.92 4.11
N ILE A 85 -19.58 5.93 4.44
CA ILE A 85 -18.48 5.97 3.46
C ILE A 85 -18.06 4.54 3.14
N GLN A 86 -17.92 4.27 1.84
CA GLN A 86 -17.46 2.97 1.35
C GLN A 86 -15.99 2.71 1.72
N LEU A 87 -15.61 1.44 1.79
CA LEU A 87 -14.23 1.06 2.03
C LEU A 87 -13.32 1.59 0.92
N PRO A 88 -12.12 2.08 1.25
CA PRO A 88 -11.17 2.55 0.25
C PRO A 88 -10.61 1.36 -0.55
N PHE A 89 -10.27 1.61 -1.81
CA PHE A 89 -9.54 0.63 -2.63
C PHE A 89 -8.08 0.56 -2.19
N VAL A 90 -7.61 -0.65 -1.91
CA VAL A 90 -6.21 -0.92 -1.54
C VAL A 90 -5.34 -0.98 -2.79
N THR A 91 -4.12 -0.47 -2.69
CA THR A 91 -3.15 -0.43 -3.79
C THR A 91 -1.75 -0.81 -3.33
N VAL A 92 -0.91 -1.24 -4.28
CA VAL A 92 0.54 -1.25 -4.15
C VAL A 92 1.05 0.17 -4.27
N THR A 93 1.58 0.68 -3.17
CA THR A 93 2.04 2.07 -3.03
C THR A 93 3.53 2.24 -3.31
N ASN A 94 4.35 1.21 -3.05
CA ASN A 94 5.79 1.25 -3.29
C ASN A 94 6.32 -0.11 -3.79
N ILE A 95 7.32 -0.07 -4.66
CA ILE A 95 8.07 -1.23 -5.14
C ILE A 95 9.55 -0.84 -5.09
N LYS A 96 10.38 -1.66 -4.43
CA LYS A 96 11.84 -1.56 -4.50
C LYS A 96 12.39 -2.82 -5.15
N LEU A 97 12.63 -2.74 -6.45
CA LEU A 97 13.17 -3.81 -7.26
C LEU A 97 14.70 -3.77 -7.27
N ARG A 98 15.35 -4.92 -7.09
CA ARG A 98 16.79 -5.10 -7.28
C ARG A 98 17.13 -6.48 -7.85
N VAL A 99 18.35 -6.60 -8.36
CA VAL A 99 18.93 -7.86 -8.84
C VAL A 99 20.23 -8.12 -8.09
N GLU A 100 20.45 -9.35 -7.67
CA GLU A 100 21.69 -9.79 -7.05
C GLU A 100 22.31 -10.99 -7.76
N PRO A 101 23.60 -10.96 -8.13
CA PRO A 101 24.47 -9.78 -8.09
C PRO A 101 24.02 -8.70 -9.11
N ASN A 102 24.13 -7.43 -8.72
CA ASN A 102 23.76 -6.28 -9.57
C ASN A 102 24.74 -6.01 -10.74
N ARG A 103 25.85 -6.74 -10.80
CA ARG A 103 26.86 -6.74 -11.87
C ARG A 103 27.60 -8.07 -11.85
N ILE A 104 27.86 -8.64 -13.02
CA ILE A 104 28.66 -9.87 -13.15
C ILE A 104 29.85 -9.62 -14.08
N THR A 105 31.04 -10.04 -13.62
CA THR A 105 32.25 -10.15 -14.43
C THR A 105 32.93 -11.46 -14.08
N VAL A 106 32.91 -12.42 -15.01
CA VAL A 106 33.46 -13.77 -14.84
C VAL A 106 34.26 -14.17 -16.08
N ASN A 107 34.99 -15.28 -16.04
CA ASN A 107 35.57 -15.82 -17.26
C ASN A 107 34.46 -16.41 -18.17
N CYS A 108 34.65 -16.34 -19.49
CA CYS A 108 33.60 -16.78 -20.42
C CYS A 108 33.30 -18.30 -20.34
N ASP A 109 34.18 -19.11 -19.75
CA ASP A 109 33.98 -20.53 -19.46
C ASP A 109 33.17 -20.80 -18.18
N GLN A 110 32.88 -19.76 -17.38
CA GLN A 110 32.14 -19.89 -16.13
C GLN A 110 30.62 -19.73 -16.31
N PHE A 111 30.11 -19.47 -17.52
CA PHE A 111 28.67 -19.49 -17.76
C PHE A 111 28.09 -20.91 -17.64
N PRO A 112 26.83 -21.05 -17.19
CA PRO A 112 25.86 -20.00 -16.85
C PRO A 112 26.09 -19.36 -15.47
N GLN A 113 25.54 -18.16 -15.28
CA GLN A 113 25.58 -17.41 -14.02
C GLN A 113 24.17 -17.26 -13.45
N THR A 114 24.04 -17.41 -12.13
CA THR A 114 22.74 -17.28 -11.44
C THR A 114 22.52 -15.85 -10.96
N VAL A 115 21.32 -15.32 -11.19
CA VAL A 115 20.86 -14.04 -10.63
C VAL A 115 19.56 -14.24 -9.86
N PHE A 116 19.40 -13.42 -8.82
CA PHE A 116 18.21 -13.36 -7.98
C PHE A 116 17.51 -12.04 -8.23
N PHE A 117 16.27 -12.09 -8.70
CA PHE A 117 15.39 -10.92 -8.73
C PHE A 117 14.73 -10.82 -7.37
N GLU A 118 14.76 -9.64 -6.77
CA GLU A 118 14.08 -9.40 -5.50
C GLU A 118 13.32 -8.08 -5.53
N ALA A 119 12.06 -8.10 -5.11
CA ALA A 119 11.28 -6.89 -4.92
C ALA A 119 10.67 -6.82 -3.52
N GLN A 120 10.86 -5.68 -2.86
CA GLN A 120 10.07 -5.31 -1.68
C GLN A 120 8.84 -4.53 -2.15
N VAL A 121 7.66 -5.09 -1.91
CA VAL A 121 6.38 -4.55 -2.37
C VAL A 121 5.57 -4.10 -1.17
N THR A 122 5.12 -2.84 -1.17
CA THR A 122 4.33 -2.25 -0.08
C THR A 122 2.89 -2.00 -0.50
N THR A 123 1.91 -2.42 0.31
CA THR A 123 0.48 -2.11 0.15
C THR A 123 -0.05 -1.23 1.29
N ASN A 124 -1.13 -0.49 1.04
CA ASN A 124 -1.78 0.37 2.05
C ASN A 124 -2.92 -0.32 2.83
N GLY A 125 -3.11 -1.62 2.64
CA GLY A 125 -4.14 -2.43 3.29
C GLY A 125 -4.11 -3.90 2.85
N PRO A 126 -5.12 -4.68 3.25
CA PRO A 126 -5.27 -6.07 2.81
C PRO A 126 -5.52 -6.15 1.30
N ALA A 127 -4.78 -7.00 0.58
CA ALA A 127 -4.89 -7.13 -0.86
C ALA A 127 -4.49 -8.52 -1.37
N LEU A 128 -5.11 -8.94 -2.46
CA LEU A 128 -4.56 -9.96 -3.34
C LEU A 128 -3.55 -9.30 -4.28
N PHE A 129 -2.27 -9.60 -4.09
CA PHE A 129 -1.18 -9.15 -4.93
C PHE A 129 -0.88 -10.23 -5.97
N THR A 130 -0.93 -9.85 -7.25
CA THR A 130 -0.61 -10.74 -8.38
C THR A 130 0.47 -10.07 -9.22
N TRP A 131 1.51 -10.81 -9.60
CA TRP A 131 2.63 -10.26 -10.37
C TRP A 131 3.19 -11.24 -11.39
N ARG A 132 4.00 -10.70 -12.30
CA ARG A 132 4.78 -11.44 -13.29
C ARG A 132 6.15 -10.81 -13.48
N TRP A 133 7.18 -11.64 -13.65
CA TRP A 133 8.52 -11.22 -14.03
C TRP A 133 8.68 -11.25 -15.56
N GLU A 134 9.40 -10.28 -16.13
CA GLU A 134 9.82 -10.27 -17.53
C GLU A 134 11.30 -9.88 -17.60
N ILE A 135 12.12 -10.62 -18.35
CA ILE A 135 13.54 -10.31 -18.55
C ILE A 135 13.81 -9.98 -20.03
N SER A 136 14.89 -9.23 -20.29
CA SER A 136 15.32 -8.79 -21.63
C SER A 136 15.51 -9.87 -22.69
N THR A 137 15.56 -11.15 -22.32
CA THR A 137 15.57 -12.28 -23.27
C THR A 137 14.19 -12.60 -23.85
N GLY A 138 13.14 -11.90 -23.40
CA GLY A 138 11.75 -12.14 -23.78
C GLY A 138 11.07 -13.27 -23.00
N VAL A 139 11.76 -13.83 -21.99
CA VAL A 139 11.18 -14.82 -21.08
C VAL A 139 10.35 -14.10 -20.01
N SER A 140 9.18 -14.64 -19.72
CA SER A 140 8.33 -14.20 -18.62
C SER A 140 7.97 -15.37 -17.71
N SER A 141 7.79 -15.09 -16.42
CA SER A 141 7.22 -16.07 -15.49
C SER A 141 5.72 -16.27 -15.74
N ASP A 142 5.14 -17.27 -15.09
CA ASP A 142 3.70 -17.32 -14.87
C ASP A 142 3.26 -16.22 -13.89
N ASP A 143 1.95 -16.05 -13.74
CA ASP A 143 1.39 -15.14 -12.74
C ASP A 143 1.41 -15.79 -11.36
N ASP A 144 2.14 -15.17 -10.43
CA ASP A 144 2.18 -15.57 -9.04
C ASP A 144 1.28 -14.71 -8.16
N THR A 145 0.90 -15.24 -7.01
CA THR A 145 -0.01 -14.56 -6.08
C THR A 145 0.46 -14.60 -4.63
N LEU A 146 0.15 -13.53 -3.90
CA LEU A 146 0.43 -13.37 -2.46
C LEU A 146 -0.71 -12.58 -1.83
N ILE A 147 -1.14 -13.01 -0.64
CA ILE A 147 -2.16 -12.28 0.12
C ILE A 147 -1.45 -11.40 1.15
N PHE A 148 -1.71 -10.10 1.08
CA PHE A 148 -1.45 -9.17 2.17
C PHE A 148 -2.64 -9.21 3.12
N GLU A 149 -2.43 -9.67 4.36
CA GLU A 149 -3.48 -9.67 5.40
C GLU A 149 -3.69 -8.27 5.99
N GLU A 150 -2.66 -7.42 5.94
CA GLU A 150 -2.67 -6.03 6.36
C GLU A 150 -1.72 -5.18 5.52
N ALA A 151 -1.82 -3.86 5.69
CA ALA A 151 -0.89 -2.90 5.12
C ALA A 151 0.53 -3.19 5.60
N GLY A 152 1.47 -3.27 4.67
CA GLY A 152 2.85 -3.59 5.01
C GLY A 152 3.68 -3.83 3.77
N THR A 153 4.91 -4.29 3.99
CA THR A 153 5.87 -4.64 2.94
C THR A 153 6.13 -6.13 2.97
N GLN A 154 6.05 -6.78 1.81
CA GLN A 154 6.46 -8.17 1.61
C GLN A 154 7.59 -8.24 0.59
N THR A 155 8.42 -9.28 0.70
CA THR A 155 9.51 -9.54 -0.23
C THR A 155 9.13 -10.72 -1.12
N ILE A 156 9.24 -10.53 -2.43
CA ILE A 156 9.14 -11.59 -3.43
C ILE A 156 10.48 -11.77 -4.14
N ASN A 157 10.75 -12.98 -4.62
CA ASN A 157 11.97 -13.27 -5.35
C ASN A 157 11.75 -14.27 -6.48
N GLU A 158 12.71 -14.31 -7.40
CA GLU A 158 12.77 -15.28 -8.49
C GLU A 158 14.24 -15.54 -8.86
N VAL A 159 14.54 -16.74 -9.32
CA VAL A 159 15.90 -17.13 -9.75
C VAL A 159 15.95 -17.29 -11.25
N TYR A 160 16.99 -16.73 -11.88
CA TYR A 160 17.19 -16.86 -13.33
C TYR A 160 18.65 -17.19 -13.69
N GLN A 161 18.83 -17.98 -14.75
CA GLN A 161 20.15 -18.36 -15.29
C GLN A 161 20.50 -17.52 -16.52
N ILE A 162 21.60 -16.79 -16.44
CA ILE A 162 22.17 -16.00 -17.53
C ILE A 162 23.22 -16.84 -18.26
N ASN A 163 23.05 -17.00 -19.57
CA ASN A 163 23.89 -17.89 -20.38
C ASN A 163 24.99 -17.18 -21.18
N ALA A 164 25.01 -15.85 -21.22
CA ALA A 164 25.93 -15.07 -22.04
C ALA A 164 26.15 -13.65 -21.46
N PRO A 165 27.24 -12.95 -21.84
CA PRO A 165 27.42 -11.54 -21.50
C PRO A 165 26.44 -10.66 -22.28
N ASN A 166 25.78 -9.71 -21.60
CA ASN A 166 24.92 -8.69 -22.18
C ASN A 166 24.59 -7.60 -21.14
N GLU A 167 23.97 -6.51 -21.59
CA GLU A 167 23.25 -5.58 -20.72
C GLU A 167 21.81 -6.09 -20.53
N TYR A 168 21.53 -6.64 -19.35
CA TYR A 168 20.22 -7.21 -19.04
C TYR A 168 19.31 -6.19 -18.34
N TRP A 169 18.00 -6.40 -18.48
CA TRP A 169 17.00 -5.74 -17.66
C TRP A 169 15.98 -6.76 -17.17
N VAL A 170 15.41 -6.51 -16.01
CA VAL A 170 14.25 -7.23 -15.48
C VAL A 170 13.15 -6.24 -15.13
N LYS A 171 11.91 -6.60 -15.44
CA LYS A 171 10.69 -5.90 -15.05
C LYS A 171 9.89 -6.75 -14.07
N LEU A 172 9.35 -6.09 -13.07
CA LEU A 172 8.24 -6.62 -12.27
C LEU A 172 6.95 -5.96 -12.76
N HIS A 173 6.03 -6.77 -13.28
CA HIS A 173 4.67 -6.35 -13.61
C HIS A 173 3.75 -6.69 -12.45
N VAL A 174 3.20 -5.68 -11.79
CA VAL A 174 2.11 -5.84 -10.83
C VAL A 174 0.80 -5.80 -11.62
N LEU A 175 -0.03 -6.83 -11.45
CA LEU A 175 -1.33 -6.97 -12.12
C LEU A 175 -2.49 -6.60 -11.19
N THR A 176 -2.42 -7.04 -9.93
CA THR A 176 -3.39 -6.70 -8.89
C THR A 176 -2.66 -6.26 -7.62
N PRO A 177 -3.26 -5.39 -6.78
CA PRO A 177 -4.57 -4.75 -6.89
C PRO A 177 -4.63 -3.55 -7.88
N ASN A 178 -3.49 -3.09 -8.40
CA ASN A 178 -3.42 -2.05 -9.41
C ASN A 178 -2.23 -2.29 -10.33
N GLU A 179 -2.40 -2.01 -11.61
CA GLU A 179 -1.34 -2.20 -12.60
C GLU A 179 -0.16 -1.25 -12.34
N ARG A 180 1.05 -1.80 -12.19
CA ARG A 180 2.31 -1.06 -12.09
C ARG A 180 3.45 -1.85 -12.74
N VAL A 181 4.46 -1.14 -13.21
CA VAL A 181 5.68 -1.76 -13.75
C VAL A 181 6.89 -1.06 -13.15
N GLU A 182 7.84 -1.85 -12.65
CA GLU A 182 9.14 -1.38 -12.17
C GLU A 182 10.24 -2.11 -12.95
N GLN A 183 11.33 -1.43 -13.31
CA GLN A 183 12.43 -2.01 -14.09
C GLN A 183 13.78 -1.69 -13.46
N VAL A 184 14.71 -2.64 -13.51
CA VAL A 184 16.13 -2.41 -13.22
C VAL A 184 17.01 -3.06 -14.28
N ASN A 185 18.16 -2.45 -14.55
CA ASN A 185 19.16 -2.94 -15.50
C ASN A 185 20.40 -3.45 -14.73
N PHE A 186 21.05 -4.47 -15.25
CA PHE A 186 22.28 -5.02 -14.69
C PHE A 186 23.22 -5.53 -15.78
N PRO A 187 24.52 -5.14 -15.75
CA PRO A 187 25.49 -5.58 -16.73
C PRO A 187 26.06 -6.96 -16.40
N VAL A 188 26.20 -7.81 -17.43
CA VAL A 188 26.90 -9.09 -17.35
C VAL A 188 27.99 -9.09 -18.42
N SER A 189 29.23 -9.25 -17.98
CA SER A 189 30.42 -9.23 -18.81
C SER A 189 31.25 -10.48 -18.58
N CYS A 190 32.07 -10.86 -19.57
CA CYS A 190 33.10 -11.86 -19.34
C CYS A 190 34.47 -11.43 -19.84
N THR A 191 35.50 -11.93 -19.17
CA THR A 191 36.91 -11.81 -19.56
C THR A 191 37.40 -13.11 -20.17
N GLN A 192 38.33 -13.02 -21.12
CA GLN A 192 39.06 -14.18 -21.64
C GLN A 192 40.23 -14.53 -20.73
#